data_AF-A0A7Y2BDY2-F1
#
_entry.id   AF-A0A7Y2BDY2-F1
#
_cell.length_a   1.000
_cell.length_b   1.000
_cell.length_c   1.000
_cell.angle_alpha   90.00
_cell.angle_beta   90.00
_cell.angle_gamma   90.00
#
_symmetry.space_group_name_H-M   'P 1'
#
loop_
_entity.id
_entity.type
_entity.pdbx_description
1 polymer ?
#
loop_
_entity_poly.entity_id
_entity_poly.type
_entity_poly.pdbx_seq_one_letter_code
_entity_poly.pdbx_strand_id
1 'polypeptide(L)' 'MGNSNNIQEIQNRVSLFFDNALADKERQELLQQVNLDPRCSKIFNKEKNFREFIKNNVTRPTVSTDLIQNIKNKIRFI' A
#
# COMPACT_ATOMS: atom_id res chain seq x y z
N MET A 1 -3.71 -29.41 12.27
CA MET A 1 -3.53 -28.01 12.72
C MET A 1 -2.69 -27.28 11.68
N GLY A 2 -3.24 -26.40 10.83
CA GLY A 2 -2.43 -25.86 9.71
C GLY A 2 -2.95 -24.66 8.92
N ASN A 3 -4.04 -23.99 9.33
CA ASN A 3 -4.64 -22.91 8.52
C ASN A 3 -4.39 -21.48 9.03
N SER A 4 -3.84 -21.31 10.23
CA SER A 4 -3.67 -19.97 10.83
C SER A 4 -2.40 -19.26 10.36
N ASN A 5 -1.33 -20.01 10.09
CA ASN A 5 -0.03 -19.45 9.69
C ASN A 5 -0.07 -18.80 8.30
N ASN A 6 -0.82 -19.38 7.36
CA ASN A 6 -0.90 -18.87 6.00
C ASN A 6 -1.61 -17.50 5.94
N ILE A 7 -2.64 -17.29 6.77
CA ILE A 7 -3.40 -16.02 6.81
C ILE A 7 -2.55 -14.88 7.36
N GLN A 8 -1.76 -15.15 8.40
CA GLN A 8 -0.85 -14.17 9.01
C GLN A 8 0.26 -13.79 8.02
N GLU A 9 0.80 -14.77 7.28
CA GLU A 9 1.81 -14.54 6.25
C GLU A 9 1.25 -13.70 5.09
N ILE A 10 0.05 -14.01 4.63
CA ILE A 10 -0.64 -13.21 3.59
C ILE A 10 -0.87 -11.78 4.08
N GLN A 11 -1.33 -11.58 5.32
CA GLN A 11 -1.49 -10.24 5.90
C GLN A 11 -0.16 -9.47 5.91
N ASN A 12 0.92 -10.11 6.33
CA ASN A 12 2.24 -9.47 6.35
C ASN A 12 2.70 -9.07 4.93
N ARG A 13 2.51 -9.95 3.94
CA ARG A 13 2.84 -9.66 2.54
C ARG A 13 1.97 -8.54 1.94
N VAL A 14 0.67 -8.52 2.26
CA VAL A 14 -0.23 -7.43 1.86
C VAL A 14 0.22 -6.10 2.50
N SER A 15 0.65 -6.13 3.76
CA SER A 15 1.10 -4.95 4.49
C SER A 15 2.38 -4.38 3.86
N LEU A 16 3.37 -5.24 3.63
CA LEU A 16 4.61 -4.89 2.94
C LEU A 16 4.35 -4.40 1.50
N PHE A 17 3.31 -4.91 0.82
CA PHE A 17 2.90 -4.43 -0.50
C PHE A 17 2.40 -3.00 -0.44
N PHE A 18 1.58 -2.66 0.55
CA PHE A 18 1.10 -1.29 0.74
C PHE A 18 2.18 -0.32 1.24
N ASP A 19 3.19 -0.82 1.96
CA ASP A 19 4.37 -0.06 2.37
C ASP A 19 5.40 0.13 1.25
N ASN A 20 5.15 -0.36 0.03
CA ASN A 20 6.13 -0.39 -1.08
C ASN A 20 7.45 -1.08 -0.67
N ALA A 21 7.41 -1.95 0.33
CA ALA A 21 8.54 -2.75 0.80
C ALA A 21 8.65 -4.09 0.06
N LEU A 22 7.70 -4.42 -0.82
CA LEU A 22 7.78 -5.60 -1.70
C LEU A 22 8.58 -5.30 -2.96
N ALA A 23 9.42 -6.26 -3.34
CA ALA A 23 10.00 -6.29 -4.68
C ALA A 23 8.91 -6.48 -5.75
N ASP A 24 9.14 -5.93 -6.95
CA ASP A 24 8.15 -5.91 -8.03
C ASP A 24 7.64 -7.31 -8.40
N LYS A 25 8.52 -8.31 -8.31
CA LYS A 25 8.22 -9.73 -8.51
C LYS A 25 7.21 -10.26 -7.48
N GLU A 26 7.47 -10.06 -6.19
CA GLU A 26 6.56 -10.54 -5.13
C GLU A 26 5.20 -9.83 -5.21
N ARG A 27 5.19 -8.57 -5.66
CA ARG A 27 3.96 -7.80 -5.88
C ARG A 27 3.08 -8.49 -6.94
N GLN A 28 3.67 -8.93 -8.04
CA GLN A 28 2.96 -9.66 -9.08
C GLN A 28 2.47 -11.03 -8.58
N GLU A 29 3.30 -11.75 -7.84
CA GLU A 29 2.91 -13.05 -7.24
C GLU A 29 1.74 -12.89 -6.25
N LEU A 30 1.77 -11.85 -5.41
CA LEU A 30 0.67 -11.54 -4.49
C LEU A 30 -0.62 -11.17 -5.23
N LEU A 31 -0.53 -10.37 -6.30
CA LEU A 31 -1.67 -10.03 -7.16
C LEU A 31 -2.27 -11.28 -7.81
N GLN A 32 -1.44 -12.23 -8.26
CA GLN A 32 -1.90 -13.51 -8.78
C GLN A 32 -2.57 -14.36 -7.70
N GLN A 33 -1.97 -14.46 -6.50
CA GLN A 33 -2.58 -15.18 -5.38
C GLN A 33 -3.91 -14.56 -4.92
N VAL A 34 -4.02 -13.23 -4.93
CA VAL A 34 -5.26 -12.50 -4.64
C VAL A 34 -6.34 -12.78 -5.70
N ASN A 35 -5.94 -12.99 -6.96
CA ASN A 35 -6.87 -13.34 -8.03
C ASN A 35 -7.36 -14.80 -7.89
N LEU A 36 -6.47 -15.71 -7.48
CA LEU A 36 -6.77 -17.13 -7.31
C LEU A 36 -7.55 -17.44 -6.04
N ASP A 37 -7.31 -16.71 -4.94
CA ASP A 37 -7.93 -16.98 -3.64
C ASP A 37 -8.84 -15.82 -3.15
N PRO A 38 -10.15 -16.07 -2.96
CA PRO A 38 -11.08 -15.04 -2.52
C PRO A 38 -10.89 -14.59 -1.06
N ARG A 39 -10.15 -15.34 -0.23
CA ARG A 39 -9.82 -14.95 1.15
C ARG A 39 -8.67 -13.95 1.14
N CYS A 40 -7.65 -14.17 0.31
CA CYS A 40 -6.58 -13.19 0.04
C CYS A 40 -7.18 -11.87 -0.44
N SER A 41 -8.13 -11.93 -1.38
CA SER A 41 -8.83 -10.74 -1.88
C SER A 41 -9.58 -9.97 -0.79
N LYS A 42 -10.27 -10.67 0.14
CA LYS A 42 -10.91 -10.02 1.29
C LYS A 42 -9.90 -9.32 2.21
N ILE A 43 -8.76 -9.93 2.50
CA ILE A 43 -7.70 -9.36 3.35
C ILE A 43 -7.11 -8.13 2.69
N PHE A 44 -6.75 -8.25 1.41
CA PHE A 44 -6.21 -7.16 0.60
C PHE A 44 -7.16 -5.95 0.59
N ASN A 45 -8.45 -6.20 0.35
CA ASN A 45 -9.45 -5.14 0.28
C ASN A 45 -9.73 -4.52 1.66
N LYS A 46 -9.70 -5.32 2.74
CA LYS A 46 -9.80 -4.81 4.12
C LYS A 46 -8.65 -3.85 4.44
N GLU A 47 -7.42 -4.22 4.10
CA GLU A 47 -6.24 -3.41 4.37
C GLU A 47 -6.20 -2.14 3.53
N LYS A 48 -6.60 -2.23 2.24
CA LYS A 48 -6.81 -1.07 1.37
C LYS A 48 -7.81 -0.09 1.96
N ASN A 49 -9.00 -0.57 2.35
CA ASN A 49 -10.04 0.28 2.93
C ASN A 49 -9.58 0.91 4.24
N PHE A 50 -8.86 0.17 5.08
CA PHE A 50 -8.31 0.71 6.31
C PHE A 50 -7.29 1.83 6.04
N ARG A 51 -6.37 1.64 5.09
CA ARG A 51 -5.37 2.66 4.74
C ARG A 51 -6.02 3.90 4.11
N GLU A 52 -7.03 3.74 3.26
CA GLU A 52 -7.80 4.87 2.73
C GLU A 52 -8.62 5.57 3.82
N PHE A 53 -9.19 4.83 4.77
CA PHE A 53 -9.85 5.39 5.94
C PHE A 53 -8.88 6.23 6.79
N ILE A 54 -7.69 5.70 7.10
CA ILE A 54 -6.66 6.45 7.82
C ILE A 54 -6.24 7.68 7.02
N LYS A 55 -5.98 7.55 5.72
CA LYS A 55 -5.61 8.67 4.85
C LYS A 55 -6.68 9.77 4.80
N ASN A 56 -7.96 9.41 4.87
CA ASN A 56 -9.06 10.37 4.88
C ASN A 56 -9.30 11.01 6.26
N ASN A 57 -9.02 10.29 7.35
CA ASN A 57 -9.21 10.77 8.72
C ASN A 57 -7.95 11.45 9.31
N VAL A 58 -6.77 11.19 8.76
CA VAL A 58 -5.53 11.86 9.14
C VAL A 58 -5.47 13.18 8.37
N THR A 59 -5.54 14.28 9.11
CA THR A 59 -5.34 15.63 8.59
C THR A 59 -3.94 15.74 8.00
N ARG A 60 -3.86 15.65 6.67
CA ARG A 60 -2.60 15.90 5.96
C ARG A 60 -2.35 17.41 5.98
N PRO A 61 -1.24 17.88 6.55
CA PRO A 61 -0.91 19.30 6.50
C PRO A 61 -0.81 19.72 5.04
N THR A 62 -1.64 20.67 4.65
CA THR A 62 -1.57 21.31 3.33
C THR A 62 -0.28 22.09 3.27
N VAL A 63 0.64 21.66 2.41
CA VAL A 63 1.87 22.40 2.15
C VAL A 63 1.52 23.71 1.43
N SER A 64 2.21 24.79 1.78
CA SER A 64 2.04 26.07 1.10
C SER A 64 2.37 25.94 -0.38
N THR A 65 1.58 26.59 -1.23
CA THR A 65 1.80 26.68 -2.69
C THR A 65 3.18 27.24 -3.02
N ASP A 66 3.72 28.10 -2.17
CA ASP A 66 5.07 28.66 -2.28
C ASP A 66 6.17 27.58 -2.19
N LEU A 67 6.05 26.65 -1.24
CA LEU A 67 6.96 25.52 -1.09
C LEU A 67 6.91 24.61 -2.33
N ILE A 68 5.72 24.39 -2.89
CA ILE A 68 5.53 23.62 -4.13
C ILE A 68 6.25 24.30 -5.30
N GLN A 69 6.08 25.62 -5.45
CA GLN A 69 6.74 26.39 -6.52
C GLN A 69 8.26 26.42 -6.35
N ASN A 70 8.75 26.56 -5.12
CA ASN A 70 10.18 26.54 -4.84
C ASN A 70 10.82 25.19 -5.18
N ILE A 71 10.16 24.07 -4.83
CA ILE A 71 10.60 22.72 -5.22
C ILE A 71 10.56 22.56 -6.75
N LYS A 72 9.48 22.98 -7.42
CA LYS A 72 9.37 22.92 -8.89
C LYS A 72 10.47 23.72 -9.59
N ASN A 73 10.78 24.91 -9.11
CA ASN A 73 11.83 25.77 -9.66
C ASN A 73 13.23 25.18 -9.44
N LYS A 74 13.48 24.52 -8.29
CA LYS A 74 14.74 23.80 -8.05
C LYS A 74 14.92 22.56 -8.93
N ILE A 75 13.83 21.89 -9.33
CA ILE A 75 13.88 20.70 -10.20
C ILE A 75 13.98 21.09 -11.68
N ARG A 76 13.51 22.29 -12.07
CA ARG A 76 13.62 22.85 -13.43
C ARG A 76 15.03 23.36 -13.81
N PHE A 77 16.07 22.68 -13.34
CA PHE A 77 17.44 22.86 -13.83
C PHE A 77 17.86 21.63 -14.67
N ILE A 78 17.12 21.36 -15.74
CA ILE A 78 17.55 20.55 -16.89
C ILE A 78 16.83 21.08 -18.13
#